data_AF-S2WI46-F1
#
_entry.id   AF-S2WI46-F1
#
_cell.length_a   1.000
_cell.length_b   1.000
_cell.length_c   1.000
_cell.angle_alpha   90.00
_cell.angle_beta   90.00
_cell.angle_gamma   90.00
#
_symmetry.space_group_name_H-M   'P 1'
#
loop_
_entity.id
_entity.type
_entity.pdbx_description
1 polymer ?
#
loop_
_entity_poly.entity_id
_entity_poly.type
_entity_poly.pdbx_seq_one_letter_code
_entity_poly.pdbx_strand_id
1 'polypeptide(L)'
;MSYALTPSAPGAIGRGASPMDNRKYLIELGEWLGQRRAELDELDAAAQKGKDPERLVSDIALGMALWQAIKTRYQRLLAIWDGGRVGPRQCEELANLTWGKLDEADNTAASGLSLPEACKLSDALTGQLRQNLMIDPSGSEVLARTRQIRAGLERIRDQLTLTSGDDLVQAQSRFQELDARLSAVLERSGRGADVGGLLGPLENDTARLERDLIVGVAKHQKRQQFASPSAQTAVAVRDRLAQRKKALDLLAQEARGIPGAPDLVVPDVAVLGSVPEDEEAIERYLNRLRRLESAMEQVEQAYKEALTPSPGLAQLQAGLDAIADAISTGLVNSDQKLSEVVDSLDTAVENYRCWLAERSRPGE
;
A
#
# COMPACT_ATOMS: atom_id res chain seq x y z
N MET A 1 -11.64 -31.99 12.82
CA MET A 1 -11.49 -32.83 11.62
C MET A 1 -11.09 -31.93 10.47
N SER A 2 -10.02 -32.26 9.75
CA SER A 2 -9.65 -31.56 8.52
C SER A 2 -10.48 -32.14 7.39
N TYR A 3 -11.23 -31.31 6.66
CA TYR A 3 -12.05 -31.77 5.55
C TYR A 3 -11.23 -31.74 4.25
N ALA A 4 -11.32 -32.80 3.47
CA ALA A 4 -10.64 -32.88 2.18
C ALA A 4 -11.27 -31.88 1.20
N LEU A 5 -10.46 -31.05 0.56
CA LEU A 5 -10.89 -30.19 -0.54
C LEU A 5 -10.55 -30.86 -1.85
N THR A 6 -11.50 -30.93 -2.80
CA THR A 6 -11.26 -31.47 -4.14
C THR A 6 -10.02 -30.81 -4.77
N PRO A 7 -9.03 -31.60 -5.23
CA PRO A 7 -7.82 -31.06 -5.85
C PRO A 7 -8.12 -30.46 -7.22
N SER A 8 -7.32 -29.46 -7.61
CA SER A 8 -7.47 -28.79 -8.91
C SER A 8 -6.92 -29.67 -10.03
N ALA A 9 -7.79 -30.08 -10.95
CA ALA A 9 -7.40 -30.92 -12.08
C ALA A 9 -6.56 -30.16 -13.10
N PRO A 10 -5.44 -30.74 -13.58
CA PRO A 10 -4.56 -30.08 -14.53
C PRO A 10 -5.01 -30.34 -15.98
N GLY A 11 -4.56 -29.50 -16.91
CA GLY A 11 -4.81 -29.65 -18.35
C GLY A 11 -6.27 -29.38 -18.75
N ALA A 12 -6.63 -29.81 -19.95
CA ALA A 12 -7.98 -29.76 -20.51
C ALA A 12 -8.19 -30.89 -21.52
N ILE A 13 -9.42 -31.12 -21.98
CA ILE A 13 -9.71 -32.13 -23.04
C ILE A 13 -8.82 -31.88 -24.26
N GLY A 14 -8.11 -32.91 -24.73
CA GLY A 14 -7.19 -32.82 -25.87
C GLY A 14 -5.92 -32.00 -25.63
N ARG A 15 -5.67 -31.53 -24.39
CA ARG A 15 -4.46 -30.78 -24.02
C ARG A 15 -3.87 -31.34 -22.72
N GLY A 16 -2.84 -32.15 -22.86
CA GLY A 16 -2.07 -32.69 -21.74
C GLY A 16 -1.44 -31.61 -20.86
N ALA A 17 -1.41 -31.85 -19.55
CA ALA A 17 -0.64 -31.05 -18.61
C ALA A 17 0.83 -31.48 -18.56
N SER A 18 1.67 -30.69 -17.88
CA SER A 18 3.05 -31.10 -17.65
C SER A 18 3.11 -32.36 -16.78
N PRO A 19 4.14 -33.21 -16.91
CA PRO A 19 4.34 -34.34 -16.00
C PRO A 19 4.35 -33.91 -14.53
N MET A 20 4.95 -32.77 -14.19
CA MET A 20 4.99 -32.29 -12.80
C MET A 20 3.59 -31.96 -12.27
N ASP A 21 2.74 -31.31 -13.07
CA ASP A 21 1.37 -30.98 -12.68
C ASP A 21 0.50 -32.24 -12.52
N ASN A 22 0.65 -33.21 -13.44
CA ASN A 22 -0.01 -34.51 -13.34
C ASN A 22 0.42 -35.27 -12.08
N ARG A 23 1.73 -35.29 -11.77
CA ARG A 23 2.24 -35.90 -10.53
C ARG A 23 1.60 -35.28 -9.29
N LYS A 24 1.59 -33.95 -9.23
CA LYS A 24 1.02 -33.20 -8.11
C LYS A 24 -0.46 -33.54 -7.93
N TYR A 25 -1.24 -33.47 -9.01
CA TYR A 25 -2.65 -33.80 -8.99
C TYR A 25 -2.93 -35.22 -8.52
N LEU A 26 -2.16 -36.21 -8.98
CA LEU A 26 -2.36 -37.60 -8.58
C LEU A 26 -2.07 -37.83 -7.10
N ILE A 27 -1.04 -37.17 -6.55
CA ILE A 27 -0.75 -37.22 -5.11
C ILE A 27 -1.92 -36.63 -4.31
N GLU A 28 -2.34 -35.41 -4.65
CA GLU A 28 -3.43 -34.71 -3.95
C GLU A 28 -4.76 -35.46 -4.08
N LEU A 29 -5.05 -36.07 -5.24
CA LEU A 29 -6.25 -36.88 -5.45
C LEU A 29 -6.21 -38.19 -4.66
N GLY A 30 -5.04 -38.83 -4.55
CA GLY A 30 -4.86 -40.01 -3.69
C GLY A 30 -5.10 -39.70 -2.21
N GLU A 31 -4.56 -38.59 -1.72
CA GLU A 31 -4.78 -38.11 -0.36
C GLU A 31 -6.26 -37.75 -0.11
N TRP A 32 -6.87 -37.02 -1.05
CA TRP A 32 -8.29 -36.68 -1.00
C TRP A 32 -9.17 -37.94 -0.96
N LEU A 33 -8.87 -38.96 -1.76
CA LEU A 33 -9.60 -40.23 -1.77
C LEU A 33 -9.52 -40.95 -0.42
N GLY A 34 -8.35 -40.96 0.20
CA GLY A 34 -8.15 -41.56 1.53
C GLY A 34 -8.95 -40.82 2.61
N GLN A 35 -8.88 -39.49 2.61
CA GLN A 35 -9.63 -38.66 3.56
C GLN A 35 -11.14 -38.76 3.36
N ARG A 36 -11.61 -38.72 2.10
CA ARG A 36 -13.04 -38.85 1.77
C ARG A 36 -13.60 -40.21 2.18
N ARG A 37 -12.81 -41.28 2.06
CA ARG A 37 -13.20 -42.61 2.54
C ARG A 37 -13.39 -42.64 4.05
N ALA A 38 -12.41 -42.13 4.80
CA ALA A 38 -12.49 -42.05 6.25
C ALA A 38 -13.70 -41.23 6.70
N GLU A 39 -13.95 -40.09 6.04
CA GLU A 39 -15.11 -39.24 6.32
C GLU A 39 -16.45 -39.97 6.05
N LEU A 40 -16.58 -40.68 4.92
CA LEU A 40 -17.79 -41.47 4.64
C LEU A 40 -18.01 -42.59 5.67
N ASP A 41 -16.95 -43.26 6.12
CA ASP A 41 -17.02 -44.29 7.17
C ASP A 41 -17.44 -43.69 8.53
N GLU A 42 -16.95 -42.49 8.86
CA GLU A 42 -17.39 -41.75 10.05
C GLU A 42 -18.86 -41.32 9.96
N LEU A 43 -19.30 -40.82 8.80
CA LEU A 43 -20.70 -40.43 8.56
C LEU A 43 -21.64 -41.64 8.61
N ASP A 44 -21.23 -42.79 8.06
CA ASP A 44 -21.98 -44.05 8.17
C ASP A 44 -22.10 -44.52 9.61
N ALA A 45 -21.00 -44.56 10.36
CA ALA A 45 -21.01 -44.92 11.77
C ALA A 45 -21.85 -43.94 12.63
N ALA A 46 -21.88 -42.66 12.27
CA ALA A 46 -22.71 -41.66 12.92
C ALA A 46 -24.20 -41.85 12.59
N ALA A 47 -24.54 -42.12 11.34
CA ALA A 47 -25.91 -42.37 10.90
C ALA A 47 -26.51 -43.62 11.56
N GLN A 48 -25.73 -44.71 11.68
CA GLN A 48 -26.17 -45.94 12.36
C GLN A 48 -26.50 -45.73 13.84
N LYS A 49 -25.86 -44.76 14.51
CA LYS A 49 -26.13 -44.41 15.92
C LYS A 49 -27.25 -43.38 16.08
N GLY A 50 -27.73 -42.81 14.98
CA GLY A 50 -28.77 -41.78 14.96
C GLY A 50 -30.17 -42.32 15.24
N LYS A 51 -31.14 -41.40 15.37
CA LYS A 51 -32.55 -41.73 15.63
C LYS A 51 -33.32 -42.23 14.39
N ASP A 52 -32.82 -41.95 13.18
CA ASP A 52 -33.48 -42.26 11.91
C ASP A 52 -32.46 -42.68 10.84
N PRO A 53 -31.86 -43.89 10.97
CA PRO A 53 -30.82 -44.36 10.04
C PRO A 53 -31.36 -44.56 8.61
N GLU A 54 -32.60 -45.01 8.46
CA GLU A 54 -33.21 -45.33 7.15
C GLU A 54 -33.23 -44.12 6.20
N ARG A 55 -33.40 -42.91 6.75
CA ARG A 55 -33.44 -41.66 5.98
C ARG A 55 -32.08 -41.29 5.37
N LEU A 56 -30.96 -41.66 5.99
CA LEU A 56 -29.61 -41.28 5.56
C LEU A 56 -28.87 -42.39 4.82
N VAL A 57 -29.30 -43.65 4.97
CA VAL A 57 -28.66 -44.81 4.34
C VAL A 57 -28.58 -44.68 2.82
N SER A 58 -29.62 -44.16 2.16
CA SER A 58 -29.61 -43.96 0.70
C SER A 58 -28.55 -42.96 0.25
N ASP A 59 -28.42 -41.83 0.95
CA ASP A 59 -27.47 -40.77 0.62
C ASP A 59 -26.02 -41.18 0.94
N ILE A 60 -25.81 -41.97 1.99
CA ILE A 60 -24.51 -42.54 2.34
C ILE A 60 -24.10 -43.60 1.32
N ALA A 61 -25.02 -44.49 0.93
CA ALA A 61 -24.80 -45.47 -0.14
C ALA A 61 -24.46 -44.79 -1.47
N LEU A 62 -25.14 -43.68 -1.78
CA LEU A 62 -24.85 -42.84 -2.95
C LEU A 62 -23.42 -42.26 -2.90
N GLY A 63 -23.03 -41.69 -1.76
CA GLY A 63 -21.68 -41.14 -1.57
C GLY A 63 -20.59 -42.20 -1.67
N MET A 64 -20.87 -43.39 -1.15
CA MET A 64 -20.04 -44.57 -1.25
C MET A 64 -19.85 -45.04 -2.70
N ALA A 65 -20.93 -45.11 -3.47
CA ALA A 65 -20.88 -45.46 -4.89
C ALA A 65 -20.08 -44.42 -5.69
N LEU A 66 -20.29 -43.13 -5.42
CA LEU A 66 -19.56 -42.05 -6.07
C LEU A 66 -18.05 -42.11 -5.75
N TRP A 67 -17.68 -42.33 -4.49
CA TRP A 67 -16.27 -42.52 -4.10
C TRP A 67 -15.63 -43.70 -4.83
N GLN A 68 -16.34 -44.82 -4.94
CA GLN A 68 -15.83 -46.01 -5.63
C GLN A 68 -15.61 -45.73 -7.13
N ALA A 69 -16.51 -45.00 -7.78
CA ALA A 69 -16.34 -44.60 -9.18
C ALA A 69 -15.09 -43.72 -9.39
N ILE A 70 -14.89 -42.72 -8.51
CA ILE A 70 -13.72 -41.84 -8.54
C ILE A 70 -12.44 -42.65 -8.30
N LYS A 71 -12.43 -43.57 -7.33
CA LYS A 71 -11.29 -44.44 -7.04
C LYS A 71 -10.92 -45.32 -8.24
N THR A 72 -11.91 -45.91 -8.91
CA THR A 72 -11.68 -46.72 -10.11
C THR A 72 -11.05 -45.89 -11.23
N ARG A 73 -11.52 -44.65 -11.45
CA ARG A 73 -10.91 -43.75 -12.44
C ARG A 73 -9.49 -43.34 -12.04
N TYR A 74 -9.25 -43.05 -10.75
CA TYR A 74 -7.92 -42.76 -10.22
C TYR A 74 -6.93 -43.92 -10.43
N GLN A 75 -7.35 -45.17 -10.22
CA GLN A 75 -6.52 -46.34 -10.47
C GLN A 75 -6.12 -46.46 -11.96
N ARG A 76 -7.02 -46.10 -12.89
CA ARG A 76 -6.68 -46.05 -14.33
C ARG A 76 -5.68 -44.95 -14.65
N LEU A 77 -5.83 -43.77 -14.04
CA LEU A 77 -4.84 -42.69 -14.17
C LEU A 77 -3.46 -43.14 -13.67
N LEU A 78 -3.39 -43.81 -12.52
CA LEU A 78 -2.15 -44.37 -11.99
C LEU A 78 -1.53 -45.43 -12.90
N ALA A 79 -2.35 -46.25 -13.58
CA ALA A 79 -1.87 -47.24 -14.54
C ALA A 79 -1.18 -46.59 -15.75
N ILE A 80 -1.65 -45.41 -16.19
CA ILE A 80 -0.99 -44.63 -17.25
C ILE A 80 0.26 -43.90 -16.74
N TRP A 81 0.27 -43.52 -15.45
CA TRP A 81 1.29 -42.64 -14.86
C TRP A 81 2.72 -43.23 -14.75
N ASP A 82 2.93 -44.54 -14.99
CA ASP A 82 4.23 -45.28 -15.00
C ASP A 82 5.42 -44.60 -14.27
N GLY A 83 5.26 -44.31 -12.97
CA GLY A 83 6.33 -43.75 -12.12
C GLY A 83 6.91 -42.40 -12.57
N GLY A 84 6.26 -41.67 -13.48
CA GLY A 84 6.73 -40.39 -14.03
C GLY A 84 7.43 -40.45 -15.39
N ARG A 85 7.51 -41.62 -16.04
CA ARG A 85 8.02 -41.76 -17.43
C ARG A 85 6.95 -41.48 -18.48
N VAL A 86 6.17 -40.42 -18.26
CA VAL A 86 5.09 -40.02 -19.16
C VAL A 86 5.57 -39.01 -20.21
N GLY A 87 5.38 -39.36 -21.48
CA GLY A 87 5.61 -38.47 -22.62
C GLY A 87 4.35 -37.66 -22.97
N PRO A 88 4.41 -36.84 -24.03
CA PRO A 88 3.29 -35.98 -24.46
C PRO A 88 1.99 -36.75 -24.71
N ARG A 89 2.08 -37.92 -25.33
CA ARG A 89 0.93 -38.79 -25.59
C ARG A 89 0.26 -39.27 -24.31
N GLN A 90 1.04 -39.73 -23.34
CA GLN A 90 0.50 -40.16 -22.04
C GLN A 90 -0.10 -38.97 -21.28
N CYS A 91 0.50 -37.78 -21.37
CA CYS A 91 -0.08 -36.57 -20.79
C CYS A 91 -1.45 -36.22 -21.41
N GLU A 92 -1.62 -36.39 -22.72
CA GLU A 92 -2.93 -36.22 -23.38
C GLU A 92 -3.94 -37.31 -22.97
N GLU A 93 -3.51 -38.57 -22.88
CA GLU A 93 -4.34 -39.68 -22.39
C GLU A 93 -4.81 -39.44 -20.95
N LEU A 94 -3.94 -38.95 -20.06
CA LEU A 94 -4.27 -38.54 -18.69
C LEU A 94 -5.28 -37.39 -18.63
N ALA A 95 -5.11 -36.38 -19.50
CA ALA A 95 -6.05 -35.27 -19.58
C ALA A 95 -7.43 -35.74 -20.09
N ASN A 96 -7.46 -36.64 -21.07
CA ASN A 96 -8.70 -37.23 -21.58
C ASN A 96 -9.40 -38.08 -20.53
N LEU A 97 -8.68 -38.84 -19.70
CA LEU A 97 -9.28 -39.60 -18.59
C LEU A 97 -9.75 -38.70 -17.44
N THR A 98 -9.06 -37.59 -17.17
CA THR A 98 -9.44 -36.63 -16.13
C THR A 98 -10.72 -35.89 -16.53
N TRP A 99 -10.75 -35.34 -17.74
CA TRP A 99 -11.87 -34.49 -18.20
C TRP A 99 -12.97 -35.26 -18.94
N GLY A 100 -12.72 -36.52 -19.32
CA GLY A 100 -13.70 -37.39 -19.94
C GLY A 100 -14.71 -37.95 -18.94
N LYS A 101 -15.88 -38.36 -19.45
CA LYS A 101 -16.96 -38.93 -18.66
C LYS A 101 -16.51 -40.19 -17.92
N LEU A 102 -16.96 -40.36 -16.67
CA LEU A 102 -16.89 -41.59 -15.90
C LEU A 102 -17.74 -42.67 -16.58
N ASP A 103 -17.24 -43.91 -16.59
CA ASP A 103 -17.83 -45.01 -17.37
C ASP A 103 -19.27 -45.31 -16.93
N GLU A 104 -20.14 -45.54 -17.91
CA GLU A 104 -21.57 -45.85 -17.75
C GLU A 104 -21.85 -47.29 -17.23
N ALA A 105 -20.82 -48.13 -17.13
CA ALA A 105 -20.96 -49.57 -16.89
C ALA A 105 -21.67 -49.91 -15.56
N ASP A 106 -21.64 -49.01 -14.57
CA ASP A 106 -22.20 -49.26 -13.24
C ASP A 106 -23.54 -48.54 -12.99
N ASN A 107 -24.09 -47.82 -13.98
CA ASN A 107 -25.34 -47.04 -13.88
C ASN A 107 -25.45 -46.25 -12.55
N THR A 108 -24.31 -45.72 -12.10
CA THR A 108 -24.19 -44.97 -10.84
C THR A 108 -24.54 -43.51 -11.07
N ALA A 109 -24.81 -42.76 -10.00
CA ALA A 109 -25.02 -41.32 -10.06
C ALA A 109 -23.82 -40.51 -10.58
N ALA A 110 -22.66 -41.13 -10.75
CA ALA A 110 -21.48 -40.54 -11.37
C ALA A 110 -21.51 -40.58 -12.91
N SER A 111 -22.47 -41.32 -13.50
CA SER A 111 -22.54 -41.54 -14.94
C SER A 111 -22.70 -40.22 -15.69
N GLY A 112 -21.84 -39.99 -16.67
CA GLY A 112 -21.84 -38.77 -17.48
C GLY A 112 -21.10 -37.57 -16.89
N LEU A 113 -20.60 -37.65 -15.65
CA LEU A 113 -19.75 -36.63 -15.04
C LEU A 113 -18.28 -36.84 -15.40
N SER A 114 -17.49 -35.77 -15.49
CA SER A 114 -16.02 -35.85 -15.47
C SER A 114 -15.49 -36.13 -14.07
N LEU A 115 -14.20 -36.52 -13.96
CA LEU A 115 -13.58 -36.79 -12.66
C LEU A 115 -13.64 -35.58 -11.68
N PRO A 116 -13.30 -34.34 -12.10
CA PRO A 116 -13.38 -33.18 -11.21
C PRO A 116 -14.83 -32.85 -10.79
N GLU A 117 -15.80 -33.07 -11.67
CA GLU A 117 -17.22 -32.87 -11.36
C GLU A 117 -17.72 -33.89 -10.34
N ALA A 118 -17.34 -35.16 -10.48
CA ALA A 118 -17.65 -36.19 -9.52
C ALA A 118 -17.04 -35.92 -8.13
N CYS A 119 -15.80 -35.43 -8.06
CA CYS A 119 -15.20 -35.01 -6.79
C CYS A 119 -15.97 -33.85 -6.14
N LYS A 120 -16.36 -32.83 -6.92
CA LYS A 120 -17.20 -31.72 -6.42
C LYS A 120 -18.57 -32.19 -5.93
N LEU A 121 -19.21 -33.12 -6.64
CA LEU A 121 -20.46 -33.72 -6.22
C LEU A 121 -20.30 -34.50 -4.91
N SER A 122 -19.19 -35.23 -4.76
CA SER A 122 -18.85 -35.94 -3.53
C SER A 122 -18.64 -34.98 -2.36
N ASP A 123 -17.97 -33.85 -2.59
CA ASP A 123 -17.80 -32.78 -1.59
C ASP A 123 -19.15 -32.17 -1.19
N ALA A 124 -20.03 -31.91 -2.15
CA ALA A 124 -21.36 -31.36 -1.90
C ALA A 124 -22.24 -32.31 -1.10
N LEU A 125 -22.30 -33.59 -1.51
CA LEU A 125 -23.09 -34.62 -0.84
C LEU A 125 -22.61 -34.86 0.60
N THR A 126 -21.30 -34.96 0.81
CA THR A 126 -20.75 -35.09 2.17
C THR A 126 -20.95 -33.84 3.01
N GLY A 127 -20.89 -32.64 2.41
CA GLY A 127 -21.30 -31.40 3.08
C GLY A 127 -22.75 -31.41 3.55
N GLN A 128 -23.67 -31.89 2.70
CA GLN A 128 -25.09 -32.06 3.03
C GLN A 128 -25.30 -33.14 4.10
N LEU A 129 -24.61 -34.29 4.02
CA LEU A 129 -24.65 -35.33 5.03
C LEU A 129 -24.14 -34.83 6.38
N ARG A 130 -23.02 -34.09 6.40
CA ARG A 130 -22.54 -33.40 7.60
C ARG A 130 -23.59 -32.47 8.16
N GLN A 131 -24.23 -31.65 7.33
CA GLN A 131 -25.27 -30.72 7.78
C GLN A 131 -26.49 -31.46 8.35
N ASN A 132 -26.91 -32.57 7.74
CA ASN A 132 -28.04 -33.37 8.17
C ASN A 132 -27.73 -34.17 9.45
N LEU A 133 -26.51 -34.70 9.59
CA LEU A 133 -26.00 -35.32 10.82
C LEU A 133 -25.70 -34.26 11.91
N MET A 134 -25.48 -33.00 11.51
CA MET A 134 -25.39 -31.80 12.35
C MET A 134 -26.75 -31.09 12.56
N ILE A 135 -27.88 -31.74 12.25
CA ILE A 135 -29.12 -31.46 12.96
C ILE A 135 -28.97 -32.05 14.39
N ASP A 136 -28.17 -31.29 15.15
CA ASP A 136 -27.78 -31.20 16.57
C ASP A 136 -27.88 -32.43 17.49
N PRO A 137 -26.73 -32.84 18.07
CA PRO A 137 -26.70 -32.98 19.54
C PRO A 137 -25.41 -32.51 20.28
N SER A 138 -24.56 -31.57 19.83
CA SER A 138 -23.30 -31.28 20.60
C SER A 138 -22.64 -29.89 20.59
N GLY A 139 -23.13 -28.84 19.92
CA GLY A 139 -22.63 -27.46 20.14
C GLY A 139 -21.17 -27.13 19.72
N SER A 140 -20.46 -28.01 18.99
CA SER A 140 -19.02 -27.86 18.67
C SER A 140 -18.67 -26.65 17.77
N GLU A 141 -19.49 -26.34 16.76
CA GLU A 141 -19.26 -25.19 15.87
C GLU A 141 -19.52 -23.86 16.59
N VAL A 142 -20.61 -23.79 17.36
CA VAL A 142 -20.94 -22.64 18.23
C VAL A 142 -19.78 -22.37 19.21
N LEU A 143 -19.16 -23.41 19.77
CA LEU A 143 -17.99 -23.29 20.65
C LEU A 143 -16.73 -22.80 19.92
N ALA A 144 -16.51 -23.20 18.67
CA ALA A 144 -15.36 -22.73 17.88
C ALA A 144 -15.51 -21.25 17.51
N ARG A 145 -16.68 -20.87 17.01
CA ARG A 145 -17.03 -19.48 16.66
C ARG A 145 -17.00 -18.55 17.86
N THR A 146 -17.58 -18.99 18.99
CA THR A 146 -17.48 -18.27 20.27
C THR A 146 -16.03 -18.02 20.69
N ARG A 147 -15.16 -19.04 20.59
CA ARG A 147 -13.73 -18.88 20.91
C ARG A 147 -13.05 -17.84 20.02
N GLN A 148 -13.38 -17.81 18.73
CA GLN A 148 -12.84 -16.82 17.79
C GLN A 148 -13.30 -15.39 18.11
N ILE A 149 -14.58 -15.20 18.46
CA ILE A 149 -15.11 -13.89 18.88
C ILE A 149 -14.42 -13.43 20.17
N ARG A 150 -14.28 -14.32 21.18
CA ARG A 150 -13.54 -14.00 22.42
C ARG A 150 -12.10 -13.59 22.15
N ALA A 151 -11.40 -14.31 21.28
CA ALA A 151 -10.05 -13.92 20.88
C ALA A 151 -10.01 -12.56 20.18
N GLY A 152 -11.03 -12.22 19.38
CA GLY A 152 -11.18 -10.89 18.78
C GLY A 152 -11.41 -9.79 19.82
N LEU A 153 -12.26 -10.04 20.83
CA LEU A 153 -12.47 -9.10 21.93
C LEU A 153 -11.21 -8.86 22.75
N GLU A 154 -10.39 -9.88 23.01
CA GLU A 154 -9.09 -9.68 23.68
C GLU A 154 -8.14 -8.84 22.82
N ARG A 155 -8.05 -9.07 21.50
CA ARG A 155 -7.24 -8.21 20.62
C ARG A 155 -7.76 -6.76 20.60
N ILE A 156 -9.07 -6.55 20.63
CA ILE A 156 -9.65 -5.21 20.77
C ILE A 156 -9.25 -4.59 22.11
N ARG A 157 -9.29 -5.35 23.21
CA ARG A 157 -8.85 -4.87 24.54
C ARG A 157 -7.39 -4.43 24.50
N ASP A 158 -6.51 -5.19 23.84
CA ASP A 158 -5.12 -4.80 23.64
C ASP A 158 -5.02 -3.49 22.82
N GLN A 159 -5.78 -3.36 21.73
CA GLN A 159 -5.79 -2.12 20.92
C GLN A 159 -6.31 -0.89 21.68
N LEU A 160 -7.25 -1.06 22.61
CA LEU A 160 -7.74 0.04 23.46
C LEU A 160 -6.63 0.62 24.33
N THR A 161 -5.61 -0.16 24.71
CA THR A 161 -4.45 0.36 25.48
C THR A 161 -3.57 1.31 24.66
N LEU A 162 -3.64 1.20 23.33
CA LEU A 162 -2.86 2.00 22.37
C LEU A 162 -3.65 3.20 21.82
N THR A 163 -4.93 3.29 22.15
CA THR A 163 -5.85 4.31 21.63
C THR A 163 -5.97 5.47 22.63
N SER A 164 -6.01 6.71 22.16
CA SER A 164 -6.02 7.91 22.98
C SER A 164 -7.08 8.92 22.52
N GLY A 165 -7.55 9.78 23.44
CA GLY A 165 -8.48 10.87 23.13
C GLY A 165 -9.93 10.41 22.95
N ASP A 166 -10.70 11.16 22.15
CA ASP A 166 -12.14 10.94 21.97
C ASP A 166 -12.48 9.58 21.32
N ASP A 167 -11.57 9.08 20.47
CA ASP A 167 -11.70 7.76 19.82
C ASP A 167 -11.70 6.62 20.86
N LEU A 168 -11.00 6.79 21.99
CA LEU A 168 -10.95 5.80 23.06
C LEU A 168 -12.32 5.63 23.73
N VAL A 169 -13.00 6.74 24.04
CA VAL A 169 -14.29 6.71 24.72
C VAL A 169 -15.34 6.00 23.87
N GLN A 170 -15.39 6.32 22.57
CA GLN A 170 -16.32 5.67 21.66
C GLN A 170 -15.99 4.18 21.49
N ALA A 171 -14.71 3.83 21.32
CA ALA A 171 -14.30 2.45 21.17
C ALA A 171 -14.57 1.59 22.43
N GLN A 172 -14.35 2.14 23.62
CA GLN A 172 -14.69 1.48 24.89
C GLN A 172 -16.19 1.19 24.99
N SER A 173 -17.05 2.12 24.60
CA SER A 173 -18.51 1.91 24.63
C SER A 173 -18.95 0.78 23.71
N ARG A 174 -18.41 0.72 22.49
CA ARG A 174 -18.70 -0.36 21.51
C ARG A 174 -18.14 -1.70 21.96
N PHE A 175 -16.96 -1.71 22.56
CA PHE A 175 -16.38 -2.92 23.14
C PHE A 175 -17.29 -3.51 24.23
N GLN A 176 -17.77 -2.67 25.15
CA GLN A 176 -18.69 -3.09 26.21
C GLN A 176 -20.00 -3.64 25.64
N GLU A 177 -20.54 -3.04 24.59
CA GLU A 177 -21.74 -3.53 23.91
C GLU A 177 -21.52 -4.92 23.29
N LEU A 178 -20.39 -5.14 22.60
CA LEU A 178 -20.07 -6.44 22.00
C LEU A 178 -19.84 -7.53 23.05
N ASP A 179 -19.17 -7.19 24.15
CA ASP A 179 -18.93 -8.11 25.26
C ASP A 179 -20.25 -8.52 25.96
N ALA A 180 -21.15 -7.56 26.17
CA ALA A 180 -22.49 -7.82 26.71
C ALA A 180 -23.34 -8.68 25.76
N ARG A 181 -23.31 -8.40 24.45
CA ARG A 181 -24.02 -9.20 23.42
C ARG A 181 -23.49 -10.63 23.37
N LEU A 182 -22.17 -10.83 23.42
CA LEU A 182 -21.57 -12.16 23.47
C LEU A 182 -21.98 -12.91 24.74
N SER A 183 -21.97 -12.25 25.89
CA SER A 183 -22.41 -12.83 27.17
C SER A 183 -23.87 -13.28 27.11
N ALA A 184 -24.76 -12.46 26.55
CA ALA A 184 -26.16 -12.81 26.37
C ALA A 184 -26.36 -14.02 25.43
N VAL A 185 -25.59 -14.10 24.34
CA VAL A 185 -25.60 -15.25 23.43
C VAL A 185 -25.14 -16.52 24.14
N LEU A 186 -24.09 -16.43 24.97
CA LEU A 186 -23.56 -17.56 25.72
C LEU A 186 -24.55 -18.08 26.78
N GLU A 187 -25.21 -17.18 27.50
CA GLU A 187 -26.26 -17.57 28.44
C GLU A 187 -27.42 -18.28 27.74
N ARG A 188 -27.83 -17.76 26.58
CA ARG A 188 -28.92 -18.33 25.78
C ARG A 188 -28.53 -19.72 25.24
N SER A 189 -27.29 -19.87 24.79
CA SER A 189 -26.72 -21.15 24.36
C SER A 189 -26.59 -22.15 25.51
N GLY A 190 -26.18 -21.71 26.70
CA GLY A 190 -26.09 -22.54 27.91
C GLY A 190 -27.45 -23.07 28.39
N ARG A 191 -28.55 -22.36 28.07
CA ARG A 191 -29.93 -22.82 28.27
C ARG A 191 -30.44 -23.75 27.14
N GLY A 192 -29.58 -24.11 26.18
CA GLY A 192 -29.90 -25.02 25.09
C GLY A 192 -30.65 -24.38 23.91
N ALA A 193 -30.66 -23.05 23.80
CA ALA A 193 -31.27 -22.38 22.65
C ALA A 193 -30.33 -22.37 21.43
N ASP A 194 -30.91 -22.43 20.23
CA ASP A 194 -30.18 -22.17 18.99
C ASP A 194 -29.77 -20.69 18.92
N VAL A 195 -28.47 -20.47 18.73
CA VAL A 195 -27.82 -19.15 18.63
C VAL A 195 -27.02 -18.98 17.34
N GLY A 196 -27.05 -19.95 16.41
CA GLY A 196 -26.22 -19.93 15.21
C GLY A 196 -26.41 -18.65 14.37
N GLY A 197 -27.64 -18.16 14.27
CA GLY A 197 -27.97 -16.92 13.57
C GLY A 197 -27.48 -15.62 14.25
N LEU A 198 -27.14 -15.66 15.54
CA LEU A 198 -26.69 -14.50 16.30
C LEU A 198 -25.16 -14.30 16.25
N LEU A 199 -24.41 -15.36 15.95
CA LEU A 199 -22.95 -15.34 15.95
C LEU A 199 -22.36 -14.59 14.74
N GLY A 200 -22.95 -14.72 13.55
CA GLY A 200 -22.44 -14.08 12.34
C GLY A 200 -22.38 -12.54 12.41
N PRO A 201 -23.46 -11.86 12.85
CA PRO A 201 -23.42 -10.42 13.07
C PRO A 201 -22.37 -10.00 14.11
N LEU A 202 -22.25 -10.75 15.22
CA LEU A 202 -21.24 -10.49 16.26
C LEU A 202 -19.81 -10.61 15.73
N GLU A 203 -19.50 -11.65 14.94
CA GLU A 203 -18.19 -11.82 14.30
C GLU A 203 -17.83 -10.64 13.40
N ASN A 204 -18.78 -10.20 12.59
CA ASN A 204 -18.58 -9.08 11.67
C ASN A 204 -18.35 -7.76 12.42
N ASP A 205 -19.13 -7.49 13.46
CA ASP A 205 -19.01 -6.27 14.27
C ASP A 205 -17.67 -6.26 15.02
N THR A 206 -17.25 -7.38 15.62
CA THR A 206 -15.94 -7.53 16.26
C THR A 206 -14.80 -7.29 15.27
N ALA A 207 -14.81 -7.96 14.11
CA ALA A 207 -13.77 -7.80 13.10
C ALA A 207 -13.70 -6.37 12.54
N ARG A 208 -14.85 -5.69 12.43
CA ARG A 208 -14.92 -4.30 12.00
C ARG A 208 -14.31 -3.36 13.03
N LEU A 209 -14.70 -3.47 14.30
CA LEU A 209 -14.16 -2.63 15.36
C LEU A 209 -12.65 -2.84 15.53
N GLU A 210 -12.17 -4.08 15.47
CA GLU A 210 -10.75 -4.41 15.50
C GLU A 210 -9.98 -3.69 14.37
N ARG A 211 -10.46 -3.80 13.13
CA ARG A 211 -9.83 -3.15 11.97
C ARG A 211 -9.79 -1.63 12.13
N ASP A 212 -10.90 -1.03 12.53
CA ASP A 212 -11.02 0.42 12.67
C ASP A 212 -10.03 0.95 13.72
N LEU A 213 -9.87 0.23 14.84
CA LEU A 213 -8.88 0.54 15.87
C LEU A 213 -7.44 0.40 15.38
N ILE A 214 -7.10 -0.69 14.68
CA ILE A 214 -5.76 -0.88 14.11
C ILE A 214 -5.42 0.27 13.14
N VAL A 215 -6.37 0.65 12.27
CA VAL A 215 -6.19 1.77 11.34
C VAL A 215 -6.05 3.11 12.09
N GLY A 216 -6.85 3.32 13.14
CA GLY A 216 -6.78 4.50 14.00
C GLY A 216 -5.40 4.64 14.66
N VAL A 217 -4.92 3.59 15.32
CA VAL A 217 -3.59 3.54 15.96
C VAL A 217 -2.47 3.76 14.95
N ALA A 218 -2.52 3.08 13.80
CA ALA A 218 -1.52 3.26 12.74
C ALA A 218 -1.50 4.70 12.18
N LYS A 219 -2.67 5.31 12.00
CA LYS A 219 -2.77 6.72 11.61
C LYS A 219 -2.18 7.63 12.68
N HIS A 220 -2.48 7.41 13.96
CA HIS A 220 -1.91 8.21 15.05
C HIS A 220 -0.39 8.09 15.15
N GLN A 221 0.15 6.87 15.06
CA GLN A 221 1.60 6.65 15.05
C GLN A 221 2.26 7.33 13.85
N LYS A 222 1.66 7.21 12.66
CA LYS A 222 2.13 7.91 11.47
C LYS A 222 2.16 9.42 11.69
N ARG A 223 1.07 10.02 12.17
CA ARG A 223 0.99 11.46 12.46
C ARG A 223 2.09 11.92 13.42
N GLN A 224 2.31 11.20 14.52
CA GLN A 224 3.39 11.51 15.47
C GLN A 224 4.79 11.35 14.83
N GLN A 225 5.00 10.27 14.08
CA GLN A 225 6.28 10.01 13.41
C GLN A 225 6.59 11.03 12.32
N PHE A 226 5.61 11.60 11.62
CA PHE A 226 5.83 12.65 10.62
C PHE A 226 5.94 14.04 11.25
N ALA A 227 5.19 14.31 12.32
CA ALA A 227 5.25 15.58 13.04
C ALA A 227 6.67 15.83 13.60
N SER A 228 7.35 14.84 14.18
CA SER A 228 8.68 15.07 14.78
C SER A 228 9.79 15.45 13.78
N PRO A 229 10.01 14.71 12.66
CA PRO A 229 10.98 15.09 11.62
C PRO A 229 10.57 16.37 10.88
N SER A 230 9.27 16.59 10.64
CA SER A 230 8.79 17.80 9.97
C SER A 230 8.99 19.05 10.85
N ALA A 231 8.78 18.93 12.17
CA ALA A 231 9.10 19.99 13.13
C ALA A 231 10.61 20.29 13.16
N GLN A 232 11.46 19.26 13.20
CA GLN A 232 12.91 19.42 13.12
C GLN A 232 13.35 20.11 11.81
N THR A 233 12.75 19.72 10.69
CA THR A 233 12.97 20.35 9.38
C THR A 233 12.54 21.81 9.39
N ALA A 234 11.38 22.12 9.98
CA ALA A 234 10.88 23.49 10.11
C ALA A 234 11.82 24.37 10.94
N VAL A 235 12.36 23.85 12.04
CA VAL A 235 13.39 24.55 12.84
C VAL A 235 14.64 24.81 12.00
N ALA A 236 15.17 23.78 11.33
CA ALA A 236 16.38 23.93 10.51
C ALA A 236 16.22 24.96 9.37
N VAL A 237 15.07 24.92 8.66
CA VAL A 237 14.78 25.89 7.61
C VAL A 237 14.62 27.29 8.18
N ARG A 238 13.92 27.44 9.32
CA ARG A 238 13.76 28.73 10.00
C ARG A 238 15.11 29.34 10.36
N ASP A 239 15.99 28.56 10.96
CA ASP A 239 17.32 29.02 11.38
C ASP A 239 18.18 29.39 10.17
N ARG A 240 18.11 28.60 9.08
CA ARG A 240 18.77 28.92 7.80
C ARG A 240 18.28 30.25 7.22
N LEU A 241 16.96 30.49 7.20
CA LEU A 241 16.39 31.73 6.69
C LEU A 241 16.74 32.93 7.59
N ALA A 242 16.82 32.73 8.91
CA ALA A 242 17.30 33.77 9.83
C ALA A 242 18.76 34.16 9.55
N GLN A 243 19.61 33.19 9.21
CA GLN A 243 21.00 33.46 8.78
C GLN A 243 21.04 34.15 7.42
N ARG A 244 20.23 33.70 6.45
CA ARG A 244 20.14 34.31 5.11
C ARG A 244 19.71 35.76 5.18
N LYS A 245 18.74 36.10 6.05
CA LYS A 245 18.35 37.49 6.31
C LYS A 245 19.55 38.38 6.64
N LYS A 246 20.42 37.95 7.56
CA LYS A 246 21.62 38.71 7.94
C LYS A 246 22.55 38.96 6.74
N ALA A 247 22.70 37.97 5.87
CA ALA A 247 23.50 38.13 4.64
C ALA A 247 22.85 39.11 3.66
N LEU A 248 21.52 39.08 3.52
CA LEU A 248 20.78 40.02 2.68
C LEU A 248 20.81 41.45 3.22
N ASP A 249 20.78 41.63 4.54
CA ASP A 249 20.94 42.95 5.17
C ASP A 249 22.31 43.57 4.82
N LEU A 250 23.38 42.76 4.81
CA LEU A 250 24.71 43.21 4.37
C LEU A 250 24.75 43.54 2.88
N LEU A 251 24.17 42.67 2.03
CA LEU A 251 24.07 42.90 0.58
C LEU A 251 23.31 44.20 0.27
N ALA A 252 22.19 44.43 0.96
CA ALA A 252 21.40 45.65 0.84
C ALA A 252 22.22 46.88 1.28
N GLN A 253 23.01 46.75 2.36
CA GLN A 253 23.89 47.81 2.82
C GLN A 253 24.99 48.15 1.80
N GLU A 254 25.61 47.16 1.17
CA GLU A 254 26.59 47.36 0.09
C GLU A 254 25.96 48.08 -1.12
N ALA A 255 24.72 47.74 -1.46
CA ALA A 255 24.02 48.33 -2.59
C ALA A 255 23.61 49.81 -2.39
N ARG A 256 23.51 50.32 -1.15
CA ARG A 256 23.05 51.71 -0.87
C ARG A 256 23.86 52.81 -1.55
N GLY A 257 25.12 52.54 -1.91
CA GLY A 257 25.99 53.49 -2.60
C GLY A 257 25.84 53.47 -4.13
N ILE A 258 25.04 52.56 -4.69
CA ILE A 258 24.94 52.33 -6.13
C ILE A 258 23.73 53.07 -6.70
N PRO A 259 23.92 53.95 -7.70
CA PRO A 259 22.81 54.59 -8.40
C PRO A 259 21.84 53.56 -9.00
N GLY A 260 20.55 53.71 -8.68
CA GLY A 260 19.49 52.80 -9.15
C GLY A 260 19.37 51.50 -8.35
N ALA A 261 20.03 51.37 -7.20
CA ALA A 261 19.81 50.24 -6.32
C ALA A 261 18.35 50.24 -5.80
N PRO A 262 17.69 49.06 -5.77
CA PRO A 262 16.32 48.96 -5.32
C PRO A 262 16.22 49.14 -3.79
N ASP A 263 15.19 49.84 -3.29
CA ASP A 263 14.94 50.02 -1.85
C ASP A 263 13.94 48.96 -1.35
N LEU A 264 14.40 47.71 -1.29
CA LEU A 264 13.56 46.57 -0.90
C LEU A 264 13.75 46.23 0.58
N VAL A 265 12.63 46.04 1.28
CA VAL A 265 12.62 45.53 2.66
C VAL A 265 13.02 44.06 2.66
N VAL A 266 14.05 43.71 3.42
CA VAL A 266 14.49 42.31 3.61
C VAL A 266 13.45 41.57 4.48
N PRO A 267 12.82 40.49 3.99
CA PRO A 267 11.81 39.74 4.75
C PRO A 267 12.39 39.12 6.03
N ASP A 268 11.60 39.05 7.11
CA ASP A 268 12.04 38.49 8.39
C ASP A 268 11.23 37.25 8.81
N VAL A 269 11.95 36.15 9.06
CA VAL A 269 11.38 34.89 9.53
C VAL A 269 10.84 34.97 10.96
N ALA A 270 11.31 35.92 11.77
CA ALA A 270 10.83 36.13 13.14
C ALA A 270 9.33 36.44 13.21
N VAL A 271 8.77 37.05 12.16
CA VAL A 271 7.34 37.40 12.05
C VAL A 271 6.44 36.16 12.07
N LEU A 272 6.95 35.00 11.65
CA LEU A 272 6.18 33.76 11.63
C LEU A 272 6.01 33.11 13.01
N GLY A 273 6.74 33.57 14.03
CA GLY A 273 6.69 33.00 15.39
C GLY A 273 7.44 31.67 15.53
N SER A 274 7.21 30.97 16.65
CA SER A 274 7.79 29.66 16.95
C SER A 274 7.19 28.54 16.08
N VAL A 275 7.92 27.43 15.96
CA VAL A 275 7.44 26.24 15.23
C VAL A 275 6.27 25.62 16.01
N PRO A 276 5.12 25.36 15.37
CA PRO A 276 3.98 24.69 16.00
C PRO A 276 4.26 23.22 16.34
N GLU A 277 3.48 22.65 17.27
CA GLU A 277 3.58 21.24 17.68
C GLU A 277 2.61 20.31 16.93
N ASP A 278 1.56 20.87 16.32
CA ASP A 278 0.54 20.14 15.57
C ASP A 278 0.95 19.90 14.11
N GLU A 279 0.67 18.72 13.56
CA GLU A 279 1.11 18.30 12.22
C GLU A 279 0.55 19.20 11.10
N GLU A 280 -0.75 19.48 11.12
CA GLU A 280 -1.37 20.34 10.12
C GLU A 280 -0.86 21.78 10.24
N ALA A 281 -0.58 22.22 11.47
CA ALA A 281 0.04 23.51 11.72
C ALA A 281 1.49 23.55 11.22
N ILE A 282 2.26 22.46 11.35
CA ILE A 282 3.65 22.34 10.85
C ILE A 282 3.66 22.43 9.32
N GLU A 283 2.78 21.73 8.61
CA GLU A 283 2.74 21.80 7.14
C GLU A 283 2.40 23.23 6.66
N ARG A 284 1.41 23.87 7.29
CA ARG A 284 1.07 25.27 7.03
C ARG A 284 2.23 26.22 7.36
N TYR A 285 3.03 25.92 8.38
CA TYR A 285 4.21 26.69 8.73
C TYR A 285 5.33 26.52 7.69
N LEU A 286 5.62 25.29 7.26
CA LEU A 286 6.59 24.99 6.19
C LEU A 286 6.23 25.66 4.86
N ASN A 287 4.95 25.69 4.50
CA ASN A 287 4.49 26.41 3.31
C ASN A 287 4.72 27.93 3.43
N ARG A 288 4.55 28.51 4.61
CA ARG A 288 4.88 29.92 4.87
C ARG A 288 6.38 30.18 4.78
N LEU A 289 7.21 29.28 5.31
CA LEU A 289 8.67 29.36 5.16
C LEU A 289 9.11 29.31 3.69
N ARG A 290 8.53 28.42 2.87
CA ARG A 290 8.82 28.34 1.43
C ARG A 290 8.48 29.63 0.68
N ARG A 291 7.36 30.28 1.02
CA ARG A 291 7.00 31.58 0.44
C ARG A 291 7.98 32.68 0.85
N LEU A 292 8.40 32.68 2.12
CA LEU A 292 9.38 33.63 2.62
C LEU A 292 10.75 33.44 1.94
N GLU A 293 11.18 32.21 1.74
CA GLU A 293 12.42 31.88 1.03
C GLU A 293 12.40 32.40 -0.41
N SER A 294 11.31 32.18 -1.15
CA SER A 294 11.17 32.70 -2.51
C SER A 294 11.17 34.23 -2.55
N ALA A 295 10.57 34.90 -1.56
CA ALA A 295 10.64 36.36 -1.45
C ALA A 295 12.06 36.85 -1.16
N MET A 296 12.80 36.17 -0.27
CA MET A 296 14.20 36.46 -0.01
C MET A 296 15.08 36.27 -1.25
N GLU A 297 14.80 35.26 -2.08
CA GLU A 297 15.51 35.03 -3.34
C GLU A 297 15.28 36.16 -4.35
N GLN A 298 14.05 36.68 -4.46
CA GLN A 298 13.75 37.82 -5.32
C GLN A 298 14.49 39.08 -4.86
N VAL A 299 14.51 39.34 -3.55
CA VAL A 299 15.26 40.46 -2.97
C VAL A 299 16.77 40.31 -3.22
N GLU A 300 17.32 39.11 -3.01
CA GLU A 300 18.73 38.81 -3.28
C GLU A 300 19.09 39.07 -4.74
N GLN A 301 18.26 38.60 -5.66
CA GLN A 301 18.49 38.75 -7.10
C GLN A 301 18.46 40.22 -7.51
N ALA A 302 17.49 40.99 -7.02
CA ALA A 302 17.39 42.43 -7.31
C ALA A 302 18.63 43.20 -6.85
N TYR A 303 19.14 42.91 -5.65
CA TYR A 303 20.37 43.54 -5.15
C TYR A 303 21.63 43.07 -5.90
N LYS A 304 21.72 41.79 -6.28
CA LYS A 304 22.85 41.29 -7.10
C LYS A 304 22.89 41.92 -8.49
N GLU A 305 21.73 42.12 -9.12
CA GLU A 305 21.62 42.83 -10.40
C GLU A 305 22.07 44.28 -10.26
N ALA A 306 21.69 44.96 -9.17
CA ALA A 306 22.17 46.30 -8.87
C ALA A 306 23.71 46.34 -8.71
N LEU A 307 24.29 45.35 -8.03
CA LEU A 307 25.73 45.21 -7.81
C LEU A 307 26.53 44.74 -9.04
N THR A 308 25.86 44.40 -10.15
CA THR A 308 26.57 43.97 -11.37
C THR A 308 27.39 45.13 -11.95
N PRO A 309 28.70 44.94 -12.21
CA PRO A 309 29.57 46.01 -12.72
C PRO A 309 29.04 46.63 -14.02
N SER A 310 29.20 47.95 -14.16
CA SER A 310 28.83 48.64 -15.41
C SER A 310 29.74 48.18 -16.57
N PRO A 311 29.17 47.74 -17.71
CA PRO A 311 29.97 47.46 -18.90
C PRO A 311 30.67 48.73 -19.42
N GLY A 312 30.10 49.92 -19.20
CA GLY A 312 30.71 51.21 -19.55
C GLY A 312 31.93 51.55 -18.69
N LEU A 313 31.94 51.19 -17.39
CA LEU A 313 33.13 51.37 -16.54
C LEU A 313 34.28 50.48 -16.96
N ALA A 314 34.01 49.22 -17.34
CA ALA A 314 35.03 48.33 -17.86
C ALA A 314 35.64 48.85 -19.18
N GLN A 315 34.81 49.41 -20.07
CA GLN A 315 35.28 50.05 -21.31
C GLN A 315 36.12 51.31 -21.04
N LEU A 316 35.70 52.14 -20.08
CA LEU A 316 36.48 53.31 -19.64
C LEU A 316 37.83 52.93 -19.07
N GLN A 317 37.87 51.90 -18.22
CA GLN A 317 39.11 51.40 -17.64
C GLN A 317 40.05 50.86 -18.73
N ALA A 318 39.53 50.05 -19.66
CA ALA A 318 40.30 49.56 -20.79
C ALA A 318 40.84 50.68 -21.70
N GLY A 319 40.04 51.74 -21.93
CA GLY A 319 40.47 52.91 -22.70
C GLY A 319 41.56 53.72 -21.99
N LEU A 320 41.45 53.89 -20.67
CA LEU A 320 42.48 54.56 -19.85
C LEU A 320 43.78 53.75 -19.81
N ASP A 321 43.69 52.42 -19.70
CA ASP A 321 44.84 51.52 -19.76
C ASP A 321 45.53 51.59 -21.13
N ALA A 322 44.75 51.69 -22.23
CA ALA A 322 45.29 51.86 -23.57
C ALA A 322 45.99 53.23 -23.77
N ILE A 323 45.48 54.31 -23.17
CA ILE A 323 46.18 55.60 -23.14
C ILE A 323 47.50 55.48 -22.36
N ALA A 324 47.46 54.87 -21.17
CA ALA A 324 48.65 54.71 -20.35
C ALA A 324 49.74 53.92 -21.08
N ASP A 325 49.36 52.86 -21.81
CA ASP A 325 50.26 52.07 -22.63
C ASP A 325 50.83 52.86 -23.82
N ALA A 326 49.98 53.61 -24.54
CA ALA A 326 50.41 54.47 -25.65
C ALA A 326 51.39 55.58 -25.23
N ILE A 327 51.19 56.15 -24.04
CA ILE A 327 52.11 57.13 -23.43
C ILE A 327 53.43 56.44 -23.05
N SER A 328 53.37 55.25 -22.45
CA SER A 328 54.56 54.53 -21.98
C SER A 328 55.46 54.01 -23.12
N THR A 329 54.86 53.69 -24.28
CA THR A 329 55.54 53.16 -25.46
C THR A 329 56.07 54.26 -26.41
N GLY A 330 55.86 55.54 -26.10
CA GLY A 330 56.38 56.67 -26.88
C GLY A 330 55.68 56.89 -28.23
N LEU A 331 54.50 56.30 -28.42
CA LEU A 331 53.69 56.38 -29.65
C LEU A 331 52.92 57.70 -29.83
N VAL A 332 53.18 58.69 -28.98
CA VAL A 332 52.51 60.01 -28.89
C VAL A 332 52.70 60.87 -30.17
N ASN A 333 53.56 60.48 -31.11
CA ASN A 333 53.86 61.26 -32.33
C ASN A 333 52.94 60.97 -33.54
N SER A 334 51.89 60.14 -33.39
CA SER A 334 50.89 59.95 -34.44
C SER A 334 49.56 60.55 -33.97
N ASP A 335 49.29 61.81 -34.34
CA ASP A 335 48.05 62.54 -34.04
C ASP A 335 46.79 61.68 -34.28
N GLN A 336 46.83 60.85 -35.32
CA GLN A 336 45.74 59.96 -35.72
C GLN A 336 45.46 58.80 -34.75
N LYS A 337 46.48 58.27 -34.06
CA LYS A 337 46.26 57.20 -33.05
C LYS A 337 45.74 57.77 -31.73
N LEU A 338 46.20 58.97 -31.36
CA LEU A 338 45.68 59.66 -30.17
C LEU A 338 44.22 60.07 -30.37
N SER A 339 43.84 60.55 -31.57
CA SER A 339 42.43 60.85 -31.86
C SER A 339 41.53 59.62 -31.78
N GLU A 340 41.97 58.47 -32.29
CA GLU A 340 41.19 57.22 -32.20
C GLU A 340 40.94 56.76 -30.76
N VAL A 341 41.94 56.90 -29.88
CA VAL A 341 41.79 56.54 -28.46
C VAL A 341 40.91 57.55 -27.71
N VAL A 342 41.02 58.85 -28.03
CA VAL A 342 40.14 59.88 -27.46
C VAL A 342 38.68 59.65 -27.88
N ASP A 343 38.42 59.37 -29.16
CA ASP A 343 37.08 59.07 -29.67
C ASP A 343 36.49 57.81 -29.00
N SER A 344 37.33 56.79 -28.78
CA SER A 344 36.93 55.57 -28.04
C SER A 344 36.59 55.85 -26.58
N LEU A 345 37.30 56.77 -25.92
CA LEU A 345 37.01 57.18 -24.55
C LEU A 345 35.76 58.03 -24.46
N ASP A 346 35.56 58.97 -25.37
CA ASP A 346 34.33 59.77 -25.43
C ASP A 346 33.11 58.87 -25.63
N THR A 347 33.22 57.86 -26.49
CA THR A 347 32.19 56.82 -26.67
C THR A 347 31.94 56.04 -25.39
N ALA A 348 32.99 55.64 -24.66
CA ALA A 348 32.86 54.92 -23.39
C ALA A 348 32.27 55.79 -22.27
N VAL A 349 32.61 57.09 -22.23
CA VAL A 349 32.04 58.08 -21.32
C VAL A 349 30.55 58.23 -21.60
N GLU A 350 30.16 58.34 -22.86
CA GLU A 350 28.75 58.49 -23.24
C GLU A 350 27.96 57.21 -22.93
N ASN A 351 28.51 56.03 -23.22
CA ASN A 351 27.91 54.75 -22.83
C ASN A 351 27.72 54.64 -21.31
N TYR A 352 28.71 55.08 -20.52
CA TYR A 352 28.61 55.08 -19.06
C TYR A 352 27.58 56.09 -18.56
N ARG A 353 27.49 57.28 -19.17
CA ARG A 353 26.46 58.28 -18.86
C ARG A 353 25.06 57.76 -19.19
N CYS A 354 24.86 57.12 -20.34
CA CYS A 354 23.60 56.48 -20.69
C CYS A 354 23.22 55.39 -19.68
N TRP A 355 24.17 54.52 -19.33
CA TRP A 355 23.96 53.48 -18.32
C TRP A 355 23.58 54.06 -16.94
N LEU A 356 24.26 55.14 -16.50
CA LEU A 356 23.92 55.85 -15.26
C LEU A 356 22.53 56.49 -15.35
N ALA A 357 22.20 57.14 -16.46
CA ALA A 357 20.91 57.79 -16.67
C ALA A 357 19.76 56.78 -16.66
N GLU A 358 19.94 55.61 -17.26
CA GLU A 358 18.93 54.55 -17.30
C GLU A 358 18.66 53.95 -15.92
N ARG A 359 19.70 53.77 -15.09
CA ARG A 359 19.55 53.34 -13.69
C ARG A 359 19.09 54.44 -12.72
N SER A 360 19.35 55.70 -13.03
CA SER A 360 18.91 56.83 -12.18
C SER A 360 17.48 57.28 -12.47
N ARG A 361 16.81 56.71 -13.49
CA ARG A 361 15.38 56.94 -13.70
C ARG A 361 14.63 56.32 -12.53
N PRO A 362 13.76 57.06 -11.83
CA PRO A 362 12.86 56.46 -10.86
C PRO A 362 12.00 55.41 -11.58
N GLY A 363 12.00 54.18 -11.09
CA GLY A 363 11.09 53.15 -11.58
C GLY A 363 9.64 53.58 -11.33
N GLU A 364 8.80 53.48 -12.37
CA GLU A 364 7.33 53.48 -12.22
C GLU A 364 6.83 52.27 -11.44
#